data_AF-A0A956BQG2-F1
#
_entry.id   AF-A0A956BQG2-F1
#
_cell.length_a   1.000
_cell.length_b   1.000
_cell.length_c   1.000
_cell.angle_alpha   90.00
_cell.angle_beta   90.00
_cell.angle_gamma   90.00
#
_symmetry.space_group_name_H-M   'P 1'
#
loop_
_entity.id
_entity.type
_entity.pdbx_description
1 polymer ?
#
loop_
_entity_poly.entity_id
_entity_poly.type
_entity_poly.pdbx_seq_one_letter_code
_entity_poly.pdbx_strand_id
1 'polypeptide(L)'
;MELLLRSADAGSALIGLYRGGTLEAAASAGMEGDRREHLLTQVSTGVLAQAMATGQWVQTSSALLDARFASRGSVRRNQIEAVLCAPVALEPDGTAVIYLQRRAGQGPFSEDVIAQVRRIADRLGAVGRAALSATTDATVEVRGRLVGCDLVGTSRALGALLEEVETVAGLDLDVLITGPSGTGKSHLARLLHANSPRSQGPFVHVNCASVTESLFDAEMFGVRSGAFTGASSDRDGFVDTARRGTLFLDEIAELPVPLQAKLLQLLQ
;
A
#
# COMPACT_ATOMS: atom_id res chain seq x y z
N MET A 1 -2.71 -28.68 -9.08
CA MET A 1 -1.78 -28.73 -10.23
C MET A 1 -1.93 -30.03 -11.02
N GLU A 2 -1.85 -31.21 -10.39
CA GLU A 2 -2.03 -32.50 -11.09
C GLU A 2 -3.33 -32.64 -11.87
N LEU A 3 -4.44 -32.12 -11.33
CA LEU A 3 -5.75 -32.17 -11.99
C LEU A 3 -5.76 -31.38 -13.30
N LEU A 4 -4.99 -30.28 -13.36
CA LEU A 4 -4.83 -29.46 -14.56
C LEU A 4 -3.96 -30.17 -15.61
N LEU A 5 -2.91 -30.89 -15.19
CA LEU A 5 -2.11 -31.70 -16.11
C LEU A 5 -2.95 -32.78 -16.79
N ARG A 6 -3.70 -33.53 -15.98
CA ARG A 6 -4.52 -34.65 -16.47
C ARG A 6 -5.64 -34.18 -17.39
N SER A 7 -6.31 -33.07 -17.06
CA SER A 7 -7.39 -32.53 -17.90
C SER A 7 -6.86 -31.86 -19.17
N ALA A 8 -5.63 -31.34 -19.15
CA ALA A 8 -5.03 -30.64 -20.28
C ALA A 8 -4.21 -31.52 -21.23
N ASP A 9 -4.04 -32.81 -20.92
CA ASP A 9 -3.06 -33.69 -21.60
C ASP A 9 -1.65 -33.03 -21.62
N ALA A 10 -1.33 -32.24 -20.59
CA ALA A 10 -0.07 -31.54 -20.50
C ALA A 10 0.99 -32.46 -19.90
N GLY A 11 2.21 -32.42 -20.46
CA GLY A 11 3.35 -33.15 -19.91
C GLY A 11 3.95 -32.46 -18.69
N SER A 12 3.90 -31.12 -18.66
CA SER A 12 4.38 -30.34 -17.51
C SER A 12 3.58 -29.04 -17.35
N ALA A 13 3.47 -28.58 -16.11
CA ALA A 13 2.78 -27.35 -15.71
C ALA A 13 3.61 -26.58 -14.69
N LEU A 14 3.55 -25.26 -14.77
CA LEU A 14 4.20 -24.34 -13.84
C LEU A 14 3.25 -23.16 -13.59
N ILE A 15 3.01 -22.82 -12.32
CA ILE A 15 2.50 -21.52 -11.90
C ILE A 15 3.65 -20.81 -11.19
N GLY A 16 4.14 -19.73 -11.78
CA GLY A 16 5.24 -18.94 -11.23
C GLY A 16 4.80 -17.53 -10.87
N LEU A 17 5.22 -17.03 -9.71
CA LEU A 17 5.10 -15.63 -9.31
C LEU A 17 6.43 -14.93 -9.58
N TYR A 18 6.38 -13.87 -10.39
CA TYR A 18 7.53 -13.07 -10.74
C TYR A 18 7.39 -11.65 -10.19
N ARG A 19 8.47 -11.12 -9.59
CA ARG A 19 8.62 -9.70 -9.22
C ARG A 19 9.96 -9.18 -9.74
N GLY A 20 9.95 -8.00 -10.37
CA GLY A 20 11.17 -7.44 -10.99
C GLY A 20 11.86 -8.41 -11.97
N GLY A 21 11.09 -9.27 -12.65
CA GLY A 21 11.62 -10.31 -13.54
C GLY A 21 12.22 -11.55 -12.86
N THR A 22 12.27 -11.58 -11.52
CA THR A 22 12.80 -12.72 -10.75
C THR A 22 11.67 -13.63 -10.28
N LEU A 23 11.86 -14.95 -10.40
CA LEU A 23 10.91 -15.95 -9.91
C LEU A 23 10.97 -16.03 -8.37
N GLU A 24 9.96 -15.50 -7.69
CA GLU A 24 9.88 -15.51 -6.22
C GLU A 24 9.27 -16.80 -5.69
N ALA A 25 8.25 -17.34 -6.35
CA ALA A 25 7.58 -18.56 -5.92
C ALA A 25 7.11 -19.35 -7.14
N ALA A 26 7.10 -20.66 -7.02
CA ALA A 26 6.63 -21.55 -8.08
C ALA A 26 5.93 -22.76 -7.50
N ALA A 27 4.91 -23.21 -8.20
CA ALA A 27 4.34 -24.54 -8.04
C ALA A 27 4.37 -25.21 -9.40
N SER A 28 4.88 -26.43 -9.48
CA SER A 28 4.99 -27.19 -10.72
C SER A 28 4.27 -28.54 -10.60
N ALA A 29 4.07 -29.18 -11.74
CA ALA A 29 3.73 -30.60 -11.81
C ALA A 29 4.28 -31.18 -13.11
N GLY A 30 4.62 -32.48 -13.11
CA GLY A 30 5.24 -33.13 -14.28
C GLY A 30 6.64 -32.58 -14.60
N MET A 31 7.34 -32.10 -13.58
CA MET A 31 8.71 -31.57 -13.64
C MET A 31 9.55 -32.27 -12.57
N GLU A 32 10.85 -32.45 -12.85
CA GLU A 32 11.79 -33.03 -11.89
C GLU A 32 12.25 -31.95 -10.91
N GLY A 33 12.18 -32.23 -9.61
CA GLY A 33 12.65 -31.37 -8.52
C GLY A 33 11.88 -30.05 -8.31
N ASP A 34 11.90 -29.54 -7.07
CA ASP A 34 11.09 -28.37 -6.68
C ASP A 34 11.91 -27.08 -6.53
N ARG A 35 13.24 -27.15 -6.72
CA ARG A 35 14.10 -25.95 -6.63
C ARG A 35 13.87 -25.05 -7.85
N ARG A 36 13.67 -23.75 -7.60
CA ARG A 36 13.40 -22.72 -8.63
C ARG A 36 14.35 -22.76 -9.82
N GLU A 37 15.66 -22.84 -9.57
CA GLU A 37 16.69 -22.90 -10.61
C GLU A 37 16.52 -24.11 -11.53
N HIS A 38 16.06 -25.24 -10.99
CA HIS A 38 15.84 -26.48 -11.72
C HIS A 38 14.49 -26.53 -12.44
N LEU A 39 13.48 -25.80 -11.95
CA LEU A 39 12.21 -25.63 -12.67
C LEU A 39 12.40 -24.79 -13.93
N LEU A 40 13.20 -23.71 -13.84
CA LEU A 40 13.45 -22.81 -14.96
C LEU A 40 14.24 -23.47 -16.11
N THR A 41 14.99 -24.54 -15.85
CA THR A 41 15.70 -25.28 -16.91
C THR A 41 14.77 -26.15 -17.75
N GLN A 42 13.60 -26.53 -17.20
CA GLN A 42 12.63 -27.45 -17.83
C GLN A 42 11.51 -26.74 -18.61
N VAL A 43 11.47 -25.41 -18.56
CA VAL A 43 10.50 -24.56 -19.26
C VAL A 43 11.19 -23.67 -20.29
N SER A 44 10.41 -23.10 -21.21
CA SER A 44 10.93 -22.11 -22.15
C SER A 44 10.97 -20.71 -21.55
N THR A 45 12.16 -20.28 -21.12
CA THR A 45 12.38 -18.90 -20.64
C THR A 45 12.06 -17.84 -21.69
N GLY A 46 12.25 -18.14 -22.98
CA GLY A 46 11.88 -17.24 -24.07
C GLY A 46 10.38 -17.02 -24.22
N VAL A 47 9.57 -18.07 -24.02
CA VAL A 47 8.11 -17.96 -24.03
C VAL A 47 7.64 -17.17 -22.80
N LEU A 48 8.15 -17.52 -21.62
CA LEU A 48 7.82 -16.84 -20.36
C LEU A 48 8.13 -15.34 -20.45
N ALA A 49 9.34 -14.99 -20.91
CA ALA A 49 9.75 -13.60 -21.09
C ALA A 49 8.84 -12.86 -22.08
N GLN A 50 8.46 -13.49 -23.20
CA GLN A 50 7.56 -12.87 -24.16
C GLN A 50 6.17 -12.63 -23.56
N ALA A 51 5.56 -13.62 -22.91
CA ALA A 51 4.24 -13.49 -22.30
C ALA A 51 4.23 -12.40 -21.21
N MET A 52 5.27 -12.34 -20.38
CA MET A 52 5.40 -11.32 -19.35
C MET A 52 5.61 -9.92 -19.95
N ALA A 53 6.45 -9.80 -20.99
CA ALA A 53 6.74 -8.52 -21.62
C ALA A 53 5.54 -7.93 -22.39
N THR A 54 4.73 -8.79 -23.04
CA THR A 54 3.55 -8.32 -23.79
C THR A 54 2.28 -8.24 -22.94
N GLY A 55 2.25 -8.90 -21.78
CA GLY A 55 1.03 -9.10 -21.00
C GLY A 55 -0.02 -9.96 -21.72
N GLN A 56 0.33 -10.58 -22.85
CA GLN A 56 -0.58 -11.36 -23.68
C GLN A 56 -0.34 -12.86 -23.53
N TRP A 57 -1.40 -13.62 -23.73
CA TRP A 57 -1.35 -15.08 -23.77
C TRP A 57 -0.52 -15.54 -24.96
N VAL A 58 0.38 -16.49 -24.72
CA VAL A 58 1.17 -17.13 -25.77
C VAL A 58 0.71 -18.57 -25.92
N GLN A 59 0.26 -18.90 -27.12
CA GLN A 59 -0.12 -20.26 -27.50
C GLN A 59 0.58 -20.65 -28.80
N THR A 60 0.96 -21.92 -28.90
CA THR A 60 1.58 -22.49 -30.10
C THR A 60 0.93 -23.82 -30.47
N SER A 61 0.73 -24.04 -31.77
CA SER A 61 0.36 -25.37 -32.29
C SER A 61 1.55 -26.31 -32.34
N SER A 62 2.75 -25.77 -32.62
CA SER A 62 4.04 -26.44 -32.46
C SER A 62 5.12 -25.40 -32.17
N ALA A 63 5.73 -25.37 -30.98
CA ALA A 63 6.77 -24.39 -30.64
C ALA A 63 8.08 -24.67 -31.38
N LEU A 64 8.32 -25.93 -31.78
CA LEU A 64 9.43 -26.32 -32.65
C LEU A 64 9.31 -25.76 -34.08
N LEU A 65 8.09 -25.48 -34.55
CA LEU A 65 7.81 -24.93 -35.88
C LEU A 65 7.41 -23.45 -35.86
N ASP A 66 7.13 -22.88 -34.69
CA ASP A 66 6.74 -21.48 -34.55
C ASP A 66 7.93 -20.55 -34.74
N ALA A 67 7.88 -19.65 -35.74
CA ALA A 67 8.99 -18.75 -36.07
C ALA A 67 9.46 -17.87 -34.90
N ARG A 68 8.58 -17.58 -33.92
CA ARG A 68 8.92 -16.80 -32.72
C ARG A 68 9.85 -17.57 -31.77
N PHE A 69 9.78 -18.91 -31.79
CA PHE A 69 10.33 -19.77 -30.74
C PHE A 69 11.24 -20.90 -31.23
N ALA A 70 11.15 -21.29 -32.51
CA ALA A 70 11.88 -22.42 -33.10
C ALA A 70 13.42 -22.28 -33.05
N SER A 71 13.93 -21.05 -32.97
CA SER A 71 15.36 -20.76 -32.81
C SER A 71 15.84 -20.76 -31.36
N ARG A 72 14.92 -20.83 -30.37
CA ARG A 72 15.25 -20.77 -28.95
C ARG A 72 15.83 -22.10 -28.47
N GLY A 73 17.01 -22.05 -27.84
CA GLY A 73 17.68 -23.23 -27.29
C GLY A 73 16.86 -23.97 -26.23
N SER A 74 16.02 -23.28 -25.45
CA SER A 74 15.11 -23.90 -24.48
C SER A 74 14.03 -24.78 -25.13
N VAL A 75 13.48 -24.36 -26.26
CA VAL A 75 12.42 -25.07 -26.98
C VAL A 75 12.95 -26.36 -27.60
N ARG A 76 14.14 -26.31 -28.20
CA ARG A 76 14.82 -27.48 -28.77
C ARG A 76 15.30 -28.45 -27.70
N ARG A 77 15.96 -27.96 -26.65
CA ARG A 77 16.46 -28.80 -25.54
C ARG A 77 15.33 -29.55 -24.84
N ASN A 78 14.20 -28.88 -24.61
CA ASN A 78 13.08 -29.45 -23.87
C ASN A 78 12.05 -30.15 -24.78
N GLN A 79 12.31 -30.23 -26.10
CA GLN A 79 11.45 -30.85 -27.11
C GLN A 79 9.98 -30.41 -26.96
N ILE A 80 9.76 -29.09 -26.92
CA ILE A 80 8.46 -28.52 -26.62
C ILE A 80 7.59 -28.52 -27.88
N GLU A 81 6.56 -29.36 -27.89
CA GLU A 81 5.60 -29.41 -29.00
C GLU A 81 4.55 -28.33 -28.83
N ALA A 82 3.69 -28.40 -27.82
CA ALA A 82 2.66 -27.37 -27.59
C ALA A 82 2.95 -26.59 -26.31
N VAL A 83 2.64 -25.29 -26.33
CA VAL A 83 2.73 -24.38 -25.18
C VAL A 83 1.47 -23.55 -25.06
N LEU A 84 1.04 -23.36 -23.81
CA LEU A 84 0.06 -22.36 -23.42
C LEU A 84 0.63 -21.61 -22.21
N CYS A 85 0.86 -20.32 -22.37
CA CYS A 85 1.44 -19.45 -21.36
C CYS A 85 0.53 -18.24 -21.14
N ALA A 86 -0.08 -18.16 -19.96
CA ALA A 86 -1.04 -17.15 -19.58
C ALA A 86 -0.45 -16.25 -18.49
N PRO A 87 -0.07 -15.00 -18.82
CA PRO A 87 0.33 -14.02 -17.82
C PRO A 87 -0.90 -13.49 -17.07
N VAL A 88 -0.72 -13.19 -15.79
CA VAL A 88 -1.72 -12.66 -14.86
C VAL A 88 -1.09 -11.48 -14.14
N ALA A 89 -1.57 -10.28 -14.43
CA ALA A 89 -1.09 -9.06 -13.79
C ALA A 89 -1.51 -9.02 -12.31
N LEU A 90 -0.52 -8.81 -11.44
CA LEU A 90 -0.66 -8.72 -10.00
C LEU A 90 -0.08 -7.38 -9.52
N GLU A 91 -0.83 -6.30 -9.74
CA GLU A 91 -0.41 -4.94 -9.38
C GLU A 91 -0.11 -4.77 -7.88
N PRO A 92 0.83 -3.88 -7.50
CA PRO A 92 1.61 -3.00 -8.39
C PRO A 92 2.86 -3.64 -9.02
N ASP A 93 3.47 -4.69 -8.44
CA ASP A 93 4.82 -5.15 -8.85
C ASP A 93 4.96 -6.67 -9.07
N GLY A 94 3.87 -7.37 -9.37
CA GLY A 94 3.86 -8.81 -9.60
C GLY A 94 3.28 -9.21 -10.96
N THR A 95 3.82 -10.28 -11.54
CA THR A 95 3.16 -11.02 -12.61
C THR A 95 3.18 -12.49 -12.25
N ALA A 96 2.00 -13.10 -12.12
CA ALA A 96 1.90 -14.55 -12.11
C ALA A 96 1.84 -15.06 -13.54
N VAL A 97 2.39 -16.25 -13.77
CA VAL A 97 2.34 -16.91 -15.07
C VAL A 97 1.86 -18.33 -14.86
N ILE A 98 0.82 -18.73 -15.61
CA ILE A 98 0.42 -20.12 -15.76
C ILE A 98 1.02 -20.63 -17.06
N TYR A 99 1.87 -21.65 -16.98
CA TYR A 99 2.58 -22.22 -18.11
C TYR A 99 2.28 -23.70 -18.20
N LEU A 100 1.78 -24.13 -19.35
CA LEU A 100 1.56 -25.53 -19.71
C LEU A 100 2.41 -25.87 -20.93
N GLN A 101 3.03 -27.05 -20.91
CA GLN A 101 3.72 -27.59 -22.08
C GLN A 101 3.43 -29.06 -22.27
N ARG A 102 3.50 -29.49 -23.52
CA ARG A 102 3.38 -30.89 -23.94
C ARG A 102 4.51 -31.23 -24.90
N ARG A 103 5.12 -32.42 -24.74
CA ARG A 103 6.25 -32.89 -25.56
C ARG A 103 5.84 -33.84 -26.70
N ALA A 104 4.64 -34.40 -26.65
CA ALA A 104 4.12 -35.35 -27.65
C ALA A 104 2.62 -35.15 -27.86
N GLY A 105 2.13 -35.34 -29.08
CA GLY A 105 0.74 -35.08 -29.47
C GLY A 105 0.66 -34.08 -30.62
N GLN A 106 -0.52 -33.95 -31.24
CA GLN A 106 -0.71 -33.07 -32.39
C GLN A 106 -1.47 -31.79 -32.01
N GLY A 107 -1.04 -30.67 -32.59
CA GLY A 107 -1.74 -29.40 -32.53
C GLY A 107 -1.71 -28.69 -31.16
N PRO A 108 -2.40 -27.55 -31.06
CA PRO A 108 -2.45 -26.75 -29.85
C PRO A 108 -3.30 -27.44 -28.76
N PHE A 109 -3.26 -26.87 -27.55
CA PHE A 109 -4.22 -27.23 -26.50
C PHE A 109 -5.66 -26.92 -26.96
N SER A 110 -6.62 -27.75 -26.54
CA SER A 110 -8.02 -27.58 -26.92
C SER A 110 -8.65 -26.33 -26.31
N GLU A 111 -9.73 -25.83 -26.93
CA GLU A 111 -10.49 -24.68 -26.43
C GLU A 111 -11.00 -24.89 -24.99
N ASP A 112 -11.38 -26.12 -24.62
CA ASP A 112 -11.79 -26.44 -23.25
C ASP A 112 -10.68 -26.22 -22.23
N VAL A 113 -9.44 -26.58 -22.59
CA VAL A 113 -8.25 -26.38 -21.75
C VAL A 113 -7.95 -24.89 -21.63
N ILE A 114 -8.00 -24.15 -22.74
CA ILE A 114 -7.79 -22.70 -22.73
C ILE A 114 -8.83 -22.01 -21.84
N ALA A 115 -10.11 -22.38 -21.97
CA ALA A 115 -11.18 -21.86 -21.13
C ALA A 115 -10.98 -22.20 -19.65
N GLN A 116 -10.49 -23.41 -19.34
CA GLN A 116 -10.15 -23.81 -17.97
C GLN A 116 -8.99 -22.99 -17.40
N VAL A 117 -7.91 -22.81 -18.16
CA VAL A 117 -6.78 -21.99 -17.75
C VAL A 117 -7.22 -20.55 -17.54
N ARG A 118 -8.13 -20.02 -18.37
CA ARG A 118 -8.64 -18.64 -18.23
C ARG A 118 -9.37 -18.45 -16.91
N ARG A 119 -10.26 -19.38 -16.54
CA ARG A 119 -10.92 -19.38 -15.23
C ARG A 119 -9.93 -19.44 -14.06
N ILE A 120 -8.85 -20.20 -14.20
CA ILE A 120 -7.80 -20.27 -13.17
C ILE A 120 -7.03 -18.94 -13.11
N ALA A 121 -6.66 -18.37 -14.24
CA ALA A 121 -5.97 -17.08 -14.35
C ALA A 121 -6.77 -15.96 -13.69
N ASP A 122 -8.08 -15.89 -13.97
CA ASP A 122 -8.98 -14.88 -13.39
C ASP A 122 -9.02 -14.98 -11.86
N ARG A 123 -9.18 -16.21 -11.34
CA ARG A 123 -9.18 -16.48 -9.89
C ARG A 123 -7.82 -16.18 -9.26
N LEU A 124 -6.74 -16.57 -9.91
CA LEU A 124 -5.38 -16.32 -9.44
C LEU A 124 -5.09 -14.82 -9.37
N GLY A 125 -5.56 -14.04 -10.36
CA GLY A 125 -5.46 -12.59 -10.36
C GLY A 125 -6.22 -11.96 -9.20
N ALA A 126 -7.46 -12.39 -8.96
CA ALA A 126 -8.28 -11.89 -7.86
C ALA A 126 -7.66 -12.17 -6.48
N VAL A 127 -7.23 -13.41 -6.24
CA VAL A 127 -6.60 -13.82 -4.98
C VAL A 127 -5.23 -13.18 -4.81
N GLY A 128 -4.42 -13.14 -5.87
CA GLY A 128 -3.08 -12.57 -5.85
C GLY A 128 -3.10 -11.07 -5.54
N ARG A 129 -4.00 -10.29 -6.17
CA ARG A 129 -4.18 -8.87 -5.84
C ARG A 129 -4.60 -8.66 -4.39
N ALA A 130 -5.49 -9.50 -3.86
CA ALA A 130 -5.91 -9.41 -2.45
C ALA A 130 -4.76 -9.75 -1.48
N ALA A 131 -3.97 -10.78 -1.77
CA ALA A 131 -2.84 -11.19 -0.92
C ALA A 131 -1.68 -10.19 -0.96
N LEU A 132 -1.30 -9.69 -2.14
CA LEU A 132 -0.25 -8.68 -2.30
C LEU A 132 -0.60 -7.35 -1.63
N SER A 133 -1.89 -7.00 -1.65
CA SER A 133 -2.43 -5.86 -0.93
C SER A 133 -2.29 -5.96 0.59
N ALA A 134 -2.20 -7.18 1.14
CA ALA A 134 -2.08 -7.43 2.57
C ALA A 134 -0.62 -7.55 3.06
N THR A 135 0.36 -7.67 2.14
CA THR A 135 1.76 -8.01 2.50
C THR A 135 2.74 -6.86 2.30
N THR A 136 2.31 -5.74 1.71
CA THR A 136 3.16 -4.55 1.54
C THR A 136 2.75 -3.53 2.59
N ASP A 137 3.66 -3.17 3.47
CA ASP A 137 3.43 -2.07 4.41
C ASP A 137 3.21 -0.78 3.61
N ALA A 138 1.95 -0.36 3.54
CA ALA A 138 1.52 0.78 2.74
C ALA A 138 1.99 2.13 3.30
N THR A 139 2.71 2.13 4.42
CA THR A 139 3.19 3.34 5.10
C THR A 139 4.67 3.61 4.86
N VAL A 140 5.45 2.65 4.33
CA VAL A 140 6.91 2.76 4.22
C VAL A 140 7.35 3.99 3.43
N GLU A 141 6.76 4.20 2.25
CA GLU A 141 7.18 5.26 1.34
C GLU A 141 6.94 6.66 1.95
N VAL A 142 5.71 6.88 2.45
CA VAL A 142 5.31 8.16 3.05
C VAL A 142 6.01 8.43 4.38
N ARG A 143 6.25 7.41 5.22
CA ARG A 143 7.04 7.56 6.45
C ARG A 143 8.47 8.01 6.17
N GLY A 144 9.04 7.63 5.03
CA GLY A 144 10.37 8.10 4.61
C GLY A 144 10.43 9.58 4.28
N ARG A 145 9.29 10.20 3.96
CA ARG A 145 9.16 11.63 3.66
C ARG A 145 8.78 12.48 4.87
N LEU A 146 8.17 11.87 5.89
CA LEU A 146 7.74 12.53 7.12
C LEU A 146 8.80 12.48 8.23
N VAL A 147 8.93 13.57 8.97
CA VAL A 147 9.75 13.66 10.18
C VAL A 147 8.93 13.26 11.40
N GLY A 148 9.46 12.35 12.23
CA GLY A 148 8.92 12.06 13.56
C GLY A 148 7.62 11.23 13.58
N CYS A 149 7.36 10.39 12.57
CA CYS A 149 6.17 9.54 12.54
C CYS A 149 6.26 8.37 13.52
N ASP A 150 5.55 8.46 14.65
CA ASP A 150 5.49 7.45 15.72
C ASP A 150 4.20 6.61 15.73
N LEU A 151 3.26 6.89 14.81
CA LEU A 151 2.02 6.14 14.65
C LEU A 151 2.30 4.68 14.30
N VAL A 152 1.59 3.74 14.93
CA VAL A 152 1.76 2.30 14.69
C VAL A 152 0.72 1.78 13.71
N GLY A 153 1.16 0.97 12.73
CA GLY A 153 0.29 0.32 11.75
C GLY A 153 0.89 0.35 10.34
N THR A 154 0.39 -0.54 9.49
CA THR A 154 0.90 -0.77 8.12
C THR A 154 -0.21 -0.80 7.05
N SER A 155 -1.43 -0.41 7.45
CA SER A 155 -2.61 -0.49 6.58
C SER A 155 -2.61 0.60 5.51
N ARG A 156 -3.27 0.34 4.38
CA ARG A 156 -3.48 1.35 3.35
C ARG A 156 -4.22 2.60 3.83
N ALA A 157 -5.18 2.43 4.74
CA ALA A 157 -5.91 3.55 5.32
C ALA A 157 -4.98 4.48 6.11
N LEU A 158 -4.01 3.91 6.85
CA LEU A 158 -2.99 4.71 7.52
C LEU A 158 -2.02 5.34 6.51
N GLY A 159 -1.62 4.61 5.46
CA GLY A 159 -0.80 5.16 4.37
C GLY A 159 -1.44 6.41 3.75
N ALA A 160 -2.71 6.33 3.36
CA ALA A 160 -3.45 7.46 2.80
C ALA A 160 -3.59 8.64 3.78
N LEU A 161 -3.83 8.36 5.07
CA LEU A 161 -3.86 9.39 6.10
C LEU A 161 -2.51 10.11 6.25
N LEU A 162 -1.40 9.38 6.15
CA LEU A 162 -0.06 9.97 6.23
C LEU A 162 0.26 10.82 4.98
N GLU A 163 -0.24 10.45 3.80
CA GLU A 163 -0.11 11.25 2.57
C GLU A 163 -0.92 12.55 2.68
N GLU A 164 -2.09 12.50 3.30
CA GLU A 164 -2.89 13.69 3.61
C GLU A 164 -2.16 14.60 4.60
N VAL A 165 -1.55 14.04 5.66
CA VAL A 165 -0.72 14.79 6.60
C VAL A 165 0.47 15.46 5.90
N GLU A 166 1.18 14.74 5.03
CA GLU A 166 2.30 15.29 4.24
C GLU A 166 1.85 16.51 3.42
N THR A 167 0.68 16.42 2.80
CA THR A 167 0.11 17.49 1.98
C THR A 167 -0.33 18.69 2.83
N VAL A 168 -1.04 18.43 3.92
CA VAL A 168 -1.66 19.47 4.76
C VAL A 168 -0.64 20.17 5.65
N ALA A 169 0.41 19.47 6.11
CA ALA A 169 1.40 20.05 7.02
C ALA A 169 2.12 21.28 6.43
N GLY A 170 2.29 21.33 5.10
CA GLY A 170 2.89 22.46 4.40
C GLY A 170 2.00 23.71 4.27
N LEU A 171 0.71 23.61 4.63
CA LEU A 171 -0.28 24.67 4.45
C LEU A 171 -0.52 25.44 5.74
N ASP A 172 -0.86 26.72 5.61
CA ASP A 172 -1.28 27.57 6.73
C ASP A 172 -2.81 27.52 6.87
N LEU A 173 -3.33 26.43 7.45
CA LEU A 173 -4.75 26.15 7.60
C LEU A 173 -5.07 25.58 8.98
N ASP A 174 -6.30 25.80 9.44
CA ASP A 174 -6.85 25.08 10.60
C ASP A 174 -7.21 23.64 10.21
N VAL A 175 -6.80 22.67 11.02
CA VAL A 175 -6.99 21.24 10.74
C VAL A 175 -7.91 20.62 11.79
N LEU A 176 -9.02 20.03 11.34
CA LEU A 176 -9.92 19.24 12.19
C LEU A 176 -9.55 17.76 12.11
N ILE A 177 -9.10 17.19 13.22
CA ILE A 177 -8.82 15.75 13.33
C ILE A 177 -10.03 15.04 13.93
N THR A 178 -10.58 14.08 13.20
CA THR A 178 -11.75 13.30 13.66
C THR A 178 -11.36 11.85 13.93
N GLY A 179 -12.10 11.20 14.83
CA GLY A 179 -11.94 9.79 15.13
C GLY A 179 -12.28 9.44 16.57
N PRO A 180 -12.52 8.16 16.87
CA PRO A 180 -12.82 7.69 18.23
C PRO A 180 -11.75 8.10 19.25
N SER A 181 -12.11 8.11 20.54
CA SER A 181 -11.13 8.30 21.61
C SER A 181 -10.09 7.17 21.61
N GLY A 182 -8.83 7.51 21.87
CA GLY A 182 -7.72 6.54 21.93
C GLY A 182 -7.13 6.09 20.58
N THR A 183 -7.51 6.68 19.44
CA THR A 183 -6.96 6.31 18.12
C THR A 183 -5.66 7.03 17.74
N GLY A 184 -5.04 7.77 18.66
CA GLY A 184 -3.76 8.46 18.42
C GLY A 184 -3.87 9.84 17.77
N LYS A 185 -5.02 10.53 17.89
CA LYS A 185 -5.23 11.89 17.33
C LYS A 185 -4.16 12.89 17.78
N SER A 186 -3.75 12.85 19.05
CA SER A 186 -2.72 13.75 19.58
C SER A 186 -1.33 13.46 18.99
N HIS A 187 -1.04 12.22 18.56
CA HIS A 187 0.17 11.88 17.82
C HIS A 187 0.11 12.44 16.39
N LEU A 188 -1.05 12.33 15.73
CA LEU A 188 -1.27 12.92 14.40
C LEU A 188 -1.09 14.45 14.41
N ALA A 189 -1.57 15.14 15.46
CA ALA A 189 -1.38 16.58 15.63
C ALA A 189 0.09 16.97 15.78
N ARG A 190 0.87 16.20 16.56
CA ARG A 190 2.32 16.40 16.69
C ARG A 190 3.04 16.16 15.36
N LEU A 191 2.62 15.16 14.61
CA LEU A 191 3.17 14.84 13.30
C LEU A 191 2.94 15.98 12.29
N LEU A 192 1.72 16.53 12.26
CA LEU A 192 1.39 17.72 11.47
C LEU A 192 2.31 18.89 11.83
N HIS A 193 2.45 19.21 13.12
CA HIS A 193 3.34 20.28 13.57
C HIS A 193 4.80 20.05 13.15
N ALA A 194 5.33 18.85 13.37
CA ALA A 194 6.72 18.49 13.05
C ALA A 194 7.05 18.62 11.55
N ASN A 195 6.06 18.45 10.68
CA ASN A 195 6.21 18.54 9.22
C ASN A 195 5.74 19.88 8.65
N SER A 196 5.40 20.85 9.51
CA SER A 196 4.96 22.17 9.11
C SER A 196 6.10 23.21 9.05
N PRO A 197 5.90 24.35 8.37
CA PRO A 197 6.81 25.50 8.45
C PRO A 197 7.02 26.04 9.87
N ARG A 198 6.14 25.66 10.81
CA ARG A 198 6.15 26.10 12.22
C ARG A 198 6.77 25.07 13.16
N SER A 199 7.43 24.04 12.65
CA SER A 199 8.05 22.94 13.42
C SER A 199 9.12 23.38 14.43
N GLN A 200 9.72 24.56 14.25
CA GLN A 200 10.67 25.14 15.20
C GLN A 200 9.98 25.97 16.30
N GLY A 201 8.69 26.24 16.14
CA GLY A 201 7.86 26.96 17.11
C GLY A 201 7.32 26.04 18.21
N PRO A 202 6.68 26.60 19.23
CA PRO A 202 6.09 25.83 20.32
C PRO A 202 4.87 25.01 19.85
N PHE A 203 4.77 23.77 20.31
CA PHE A 203 3.55 22.96 20.21
C PHE A 203 2.81 23.00 21.55
N VAL A 204 1.72 23.75 21.62
CA VAL A 204 0.89 23.90 22.83
C VAL A 204 -0.32 22.99 22.72
N HIS A 205 -0.41 22.03 23.63
CA HIS A 205 -1.52 21.07 23.71
C HIS A 205 -2.47 21.46 24.83
N VAL A 206 -3.74 21.72 24.49
CA VAL A 206 -4.80 22.08 25.45
C VAL A 206 -5.90 21.04 25.37
N ASN A 207 -6.24 20.43 26.50
CA ASN A 207 -7.41 19.55 26.59
C ASN A 207 -8.63 20.38 26.99
N CYS A 208 -9.55 20.61 26.05
CA CYS A 208 -10.73 21.45 26.27
C CYS A 208 -11.67 20.90 27.34
N ALA A 209 -11.70 19.58 27.57
CA ALA A 209 -12.50 18.97 28.63
C ALA A 209 -12.03 19.34 30.04
N SER A 210 -10.81 19.86 30.19
CA SER A 210 -10.25 20.29 31.47
C SER A 210 -10.42 21.77 31.79
N VAL A 211 -10.85 22.58 30.82
CA VAL A 211 -10.94 24.05 30.97
C VAL A 211 -12.32 24.44 31.48
N THR A 212 -12.35 25.18 32.60
CA THR A 212 -13.60 25.73 33.15
C THR A 212 -13.89 27.12 32.59
N GLU A 213 -15.17 27.50 32.54
CA GLU A 213 -15.60 28.81 32.03
C GLU A 213 -14.96 29.98 32.79
N SER A 214 -14.78 29.85 34.11
CA SER A 214 -14.16 30.87 34.94
C SER A 214 -12.66 31.06 34.72
N LEU A 215 -11.97 30.04 34.20
CA LEU A 215 -10.52 30.07 33.96
C LEU A 215 -10.17 30.26 32.48
N PHE A 216 -11.12 30.03 31.58
CA PHE A 216 -10.88 30.05 30.14
C PHE A 216 -10.15 31.32 29.68
N ASP A 217 -10.62 32.51 30.09
CA ASP A 217 -10.01 33.75 29.64
C ASP A 217 -8.57 33.90 30.14
N ALA A 218 -8.34 33.58 31.42
CA ALA A 218 -7.02 33.68 32.04
C ALA A 218 -6.03 32.65 31.49
N GLU A 219 -6.48 31.46 31.11
CA GLU A 219 -5.61 30.40 30.58
C GLU A 219 -5.39 30.54 29.07
N MET A 220 -6.42 30.87 28.28
CA MET A 220 -6.29 31.04 26.83
C MET A 220 -5.57 32.32 26.46
N PHE A 221 -5.95 33.45 27.08
CA PHE A 221 -5.47 34.78 26.70
C PHE A 221 -4.48 35.40 27.70
N GLY A 222 -4.34 34.79 28.88
CA GLY A 222 -3.43 35.29 29.91
C GLY A 222 -4.05 36.36 30.80
N VAL A 223 -3.26 36.86 31.73
CA VAL A 223 -3.64 37.91 32.69
C VAL A 223 -2.54 38.96 32.71
N ARG A 224 -2.94 40.23 32.67
CA ARG A 224 -2.03 41.36 32.93
C ARG A 224 -2.13 41.79 34.39
N SER A 225 -1.00 42.17 34.97
CA SER A 225 -0.96 42.74 36.31
C SER A 225 -1.97 43.89 36.44
N GLY A 226 -2.77 43.86 37.51
CA GLY A 226 -3.84 44.84 37.72
C GLY A 226 -5.16 44.60 36.98
N ALA A 227 -5.31 43.53 36.20
CA ALA A 227 -6.58 43.20 35.53
C ALA A 227 -7.74 42.88 36.50
N PHE A 228 -7.43 42.39 37.71
CA PHE A 228 -8.37 42.22 38.82
C PHE A 228 -7.63 42.29 40.17
N THR A 229 -8.38 42.45 41.27
CA THR A 229 -7.83 42.45 42.63
C THR A 229 -7.20 41.09 42.96
N GLY A 230 -5.87 41.01 42.91
CA GLY A 230 -5.09 39.77 43.12
C GLY A 230 -4.16 39.38 41.96
N ALA A 231 -4.25 40.03 40.81
CA ALA A 231 -3.33 39.84 39.69
C ALA A 231 -1.97 40.50 39.95
N SER A 232 -1.09 39.81 40.68
CA SER A 232 0.22 40.30 41.13
C SER A 232 1.33 40.26 40.06
N SER A 233 1.13 39.51 38.98
CA SER A 233 2.10 39.37 37.89
C SER A 233 1.42 39.09 36.56
N ASP A 234 2.10 39.45 35.47
CA ASP A 234 1.71 39.07 34.12
C ASP A 234 1.87 37.56 33.91
N ARG A 235 0.91 36.94 33.23
CA ARG A 235 0.95 35.53 32.85
C ARG A 235 0.48 35.39 31.41
N ASP A 236 1.35 34.87 30.56
CA ASP A 236 1.01 34.59 29.17
C ASP A 236 -0.01 33.44 29.07
N GLY A 237 -0.97 33.57 28.17
CA GLY A 237 -1.96 32.53 27.88
C GLY A 237 -1.46 31.49 26.87
N PHE A 238 -2.26 30.47 26.62
CA PHE A 238 -1.95 29.43 25.64
C PHE A 238 -1.77 29.99 24.22
N VAL A 239 -2.53 31.00 23.83
CA VAL A 239 -2.43 31.64 22.51
C VAL A 239 -1.08 32.33 22.33
N ASP A 240 -0.67 33.13 23.32
CA ASP A 240 0.62 33.82 23.30
C ASP A 240 1.79 32.82 23.38
N THR A 241 1.63 31.74 24.17
CA THR A 241 2.62 30.67 24.26
C THR A 241 2.76 29.92 22.94
N ALA A 242 1.68 29.75 22.17
CA ALA A 242 1.67 29.06 20.88
C ALA A 242 2.12 29.95 19.71
N ARG A 243 2.50 31.20 19.98
CA ARG A 243 2.82 32.18 18.93
C ARG A 243 3.95 31.69 18.03
N ARG A 244 3.73 31.76 16.70
CA ARG A 244 4.61 31.21 15.64
C ARG A 244 4.81 29.68 15.70
N GLY A 245 3.99 28.97 16.49
CA GLY A 245 3.97 27.53 16.61
C GLY A 245 2.60 26.96 16.26
N THR A 246 2.12 26.01 17.05
CA THR A 246 0.83 25.34 16.85
C THR A 246 0.10 25.25 18.19
N LEU A 247 -1.17 25.66 18.18
CA LEU A 247 -2.11 25.42 19.27
C LEU A 247 -3.01 24.23 18.89
N PHE A 248 -2.93 23.14 19.64
CA PHE A 248 -3.76 21.97 19.45
C PHE A 248 -4.83 21.89 20.55
N LEU A 249 -6.09 21.90 20.13
CA LEU A 249 -7.27 21.85 21.00
C LEU A 249 -7.86 20.44 20.96
N ASP A 250 -7.50 19.61 21.95
CA ASP A 250 -8.02 18.25 22.08
C ASP A 250 -9.41 18.24 22.74
N GLU A 251 -10.26 17.30 22.33
CA GLU A 251 -11.65 17.19 22.79
C GLU A 251 -12.45 18.52 22.67
N ILE A 252 -12.23 19.29 21.59
CA ILE A 252 -12.90 20.57 21.32
C ILE A 252 -14.45 20.49 21.36
N ALA A 253 -15.01 19.30 21.10
CA ALA A 253 -16.43 19.04 21.18
C ALA A 253 -17.00 19.15 22.61
N GLU A 254 -16.16 19.00 23.63
CA GLU A 254 -16.53 19.14 25.05
C GLU A 254 -16.54 20.60 25.52
N LEU A 255 -16.19 21.56 24.65
CA LEU A 255 -16.15 22.97 25.00
C LEU A 255 -17.57 23.54 25.18
N PRO A 256 -17.90 24.17 26.32
CA PRO A 256 -19.18 24.83 26.53
C PRO A 256 -19.52 25.87 25.45
N VAL A 257 -20.80 25.94 25.05
CA VAL A 257 -21.29 26.87 24.00
C VAL A 257 -20.88 28.33 24.22
N PRO A 258 -20.91 28.90 25.45
CA PRO A 258 -20.46 30.27 25.67
C PRO A 258 -18.98 30.50 25.30
N LEU A 259 -18.13 29.48 25.48
CA LEU A 259 -16.70 29.53 25.16
C LEU A 259 -16.43 29.34 23.66
N GLN A 260 -17.31 28.61 22.95
CA GLN A 260 -17.20 28.44 21.49
C GLN A 260 -17.27 29.78 20.74
N ALA A 261 -18.09 30.73 21.20
CA ALA A 261 -18.15 32.07 20.61
C ALA A 261 -16.83 32.84 20.73
N LYS A 262 -16.14 32.69 21.87
CA LYS A 262 -14.83 33.31 22.11
C LYS A 262 -13.74 32.64 21.27
N LEU A 263 -13.79 31.32 21.13
CA LEU A 263 -12.87 30.59 20.26
C LEU A 263 -13.06 30.99 18.79
N LEU A 264 -14.30 31.16 18.34
CA LEU A 264 -14.58 31.63 16.98
C LEU A 264 -13.96 33.01 16.72
N GLN A 265 -14.01 33.93 17.69
CA GLN A 265 -13.36 35.25 17.57
C GLN A 265 -11.83 35.16 17.50
N LEU A 266 -11.22 34.12 18.08
CA LEU A 266 -9.77 33.89 17.99
C LEU A 266 -9.36 33.36 16.61
N LEU A 267 -10.23 32.59 15.94
CA LEU A 267 -9.94 31.96 14.64
C LEU A 267 -10.22 32.87 13.43
N GLN A 268 -10.94 33.99 13.63
CA GLN A 268 -11.30 34.97 12.59
C GLN A 268 -10.26 36.09 12.45
#